data_AF-A0A2W0C2W7-F1
#
_entry.id   AF-A0A2W0C2W7-F1
#
_cell.length_a   1.000
_cell.length_b   1.000
_cell.length_c   1.000
_cell.angle_alpha   90.00
_cell.angle_beta   90.00
_cell.angle_gamma   90.00
#
_symmetry.space_group_name_H-M   'P 1'
#
loop_
_entity.id
_entity.type
_entity.pdbx_description
1 polymer ?
#
loop_
_entity_poly.entity_id
_entity_poly.type
_entity_poly.pdbx_seq_one_letter_code
_entity_poly.pdbx_strand_id
1 'polypeptide(L)'
;MYYSMRIFDPKELPSRKSELSSYGIGEIKTLCEYFGNEKNKSDGTTVGPLINSFECQKEWGMVKHVMKTVREYNMIDGWHHIWNTRPQFVNQFPNINILINITLLVPLSNASVEWVFSQHKLTKTRLHNRINVESLESHLMILLNAPDDIEDFNWDKVFNQWEKEQVRRVNQN
;
A
#
# COMPACT_ATOMS: atom_id res chain seq x y z
N MET A 1 -5.62 12.27 -1.26
CA MET A 1 -4.62 11.19 -1.48
C MET A 1 -5.15 10.11 -2.39
N TYR A 2 -6.15 9.32 -1.96
CA TYR A 2 -6.74 8.25 -2.77
C TYR A 2 -7.20 8.73 -4.16
N TYR A 3 -7.96 9.83 -4.22
CA TYR A 3 -8.38 10.42 -5.50
C TYR A 3 -7.21 10.83 -6.40
N SER A 4 -6.10 11.30 -5.80
CA SER A 4 -4.91 11.70 -6.54
C SER A 4 -4.19 10.50 -7.16
N MET A 5 -4.33 9.31 -6.60
CA MET A 5 -3.71 8.07 -7.11
C MET A 5 -4.44 7.50 -8.33
N ARG A 6 -5.73 7.85 -8.54
CA ARG A 6 -6.51 7.42 -9.70
C ARG A 6 -5.92 7.87 -11.03
N ILE A 7 -5.10 8.92 -11.03
CA ILE A 7 -4.47 9.44 -12.26
C ILE A 7 -3.58 8.40 -12.94
N PHE A 8 -3.11 7.40 -12.21
CA PHE A 8 -2.29 6.31 -12.71
C PHE A 8 -3.11 5.20 -13.39
N ASP A 9 -4.44 5.26 -13.39
CA ASP A 9 -5.26 4.34 -14.19
C ASP A 9 -5.22 4.76 -15.68
N PRO A 10 -4.72 3.92 -16.60
CA PRO A 10 -4.70 4.22 -18.02
C PRO A 10 -6.08 4.52 -18.62
N LYS A 11 -7.16 3.99 -18.03
CA LYS A 11 -8.54 4.20 -18.53
C LYS A 11 -9.07 5.59 -18.24
N GLU A 12 -8.56 6.25 -17.20
CA GLU A 12 -8.94 7.61 -16.80
C GLU A 12 -8.26 8.69 -17.66
N LEU A 13 -7.34 8.31 -18.56
CA LEU A 13 -6.64 9.26 -19.41
C LEU A 13 -7.57 9.95 -20.42
N PRO A 14 -7.58 11.29 -20.49
CA PRO A 14 -8.42 12.02 -21.43
C PRO A 14 -7.96 11.79 -22.88
N SER A 15 -8.91 11.62 -23.80
CA SER A 15 -8.62 11.36 -25.23
C SER A 15 -8.16 12.62 -25.98
N ARG A 16 -8.52 13.82 -25.49
CA ARG A 16 -8.20 15.09 -26.11
C ARG A 16 -6.80 15.58 -25.71
N LYS A 17 -6.04 16.11 -26.68
CA LYS A 17 -4.66 16.56 -26.47
C LYS A 17 -4.56 17.76 -25.51
N SER A 18 -5.52 18.69 -25.55
CA SER A 18 -5.59 19.84 -24.64
C SER A 18 -5.77 19.41 -23.18
N GLU A 19 -6.69 18.48 -22.94
CA GLU A 19 -7.01 17.95 -21.61
C GLU A 19 -5.87 17.07 -21.07
N LEU A 20 -5.16 16.35 -21.94
CA LEU A 20 -4.01 15.53 -21.54
C LEU A 20 -2.84 16.38 -21.01
N SER A 21 -2.60 17.56 -21.59
CA SER A 21 -1.51 18.43 -21.15
C SER A 21 -1.69 18.85 -19.68
N SER A 22 -2.92 19.20 -19.28
CA SER A 22 -3.24 19.59 -17.91
C SER A 22 -3.61 18.42 -16.98
N TYR A 23 -3.85 17.22 -17.52
CA TYR A 23 -4.23 16.05 -16.74
C TYR A 23 -3.22 15.70 -15.65
N GLY A 24 -3.74 15.45 -14.44
CA GLY A 24 -2.98 14.96 -13.29
C GLY A 24 -2.03 15.98 -12.65
N ILE A 25 -1.99 17.24 -13.11
CA ILE A 25 -1.04 18.23 -12.57
C ILE A 25 -1.32 18.52 -11.09
N GLY A 26 -2.60 18.73 -10.74
CA GLY A 26 -3.00 19.02 -9.36
C GLY A 26 -2.77 17.82 -8.45
N GLU A 27 -3.09 16.63 -8.94
CA GLU A 27 -2.95 15.37 -8.21
C GLU A 27 -1.49 15.00 -7.98
N ILE A 28 -0.62 15.14 -8.98
CA ILE A 28 0.83 14.98 -8.82
C ILE A 28 1.37 16.00 -7.83
N LYS A 29 0.89 17.26 -7.87
CA LYS A 29 1.30 18.25 -6.87
C LYS A 29 0.96 17.79 -5.45
N THR A 30 -0.27 17.30 -5.22
CA THR A 30 -0.68 16.74 -3.92
C THR A 30 0.16 15.51 -3.52
N LEU A 31 0.50 14.63 -4.46
CA LEU A 31 1.34 13.46 -4.19
C LEU A 31 2.78 13.87 -3.85
N CYS A 32 3.34 14.86 -4.55
CA CYS A 32 4.64 15.44 -4.25
C CYS A 32 4.68 16.13 -2.89
N GLU A 33 3.64 16.89 -2.53
CA GLU A 33 3.52 17.50 -1.20
C GLU A 33 3.49 16.45 -0.08
N TYR A 34 2.93 15.28 -0.34
CA TYR A 34 2.87 14.24 0.67
C TYR A 34 4.10 13.32 0.70
N PHE A 35 4.63 12.90 -0.44
CA PHE A 35 5.72 11.93 -0.52
C PHE A 35 7.10 12.58 -0.71
N GLY A 36 7.15 13.84 -1.14
CA GLY A 36 8.39 14.57 -1.39
C GLY A 36 8.80 15.53 -0.28
N ASN A 37 8.09 15.53 0.85
CA ASN A 37 8.45 16.28 2.05
C ASN A 37 8.92 15.34 3.17
N GLU A 38 9.85 15.84 3.97
CA GLU A 38 10.31 15.17 5.18
C GLU A 38 9.18 15.07 6.22
N LYS A 39 9.11 13.94 6.92
CA LYS A 39 8.08 13.68 7.94
C LYS A 39 8.69 13.32 9.28
N ASN A 40 8.20 13.96 10.34
CA ASN A 40 8.54 13.60 11.70
C ASN A 40 7.56 12.55 12.21
N LYS A 41 8.07 11.40 12.65
CA LYS A 41 7.29 10.38 13.35
C LYS A 41 7.10 10.76 14.82
N SER A 42 6.09 10.17 15.44
CA SER A 42 5.79 10.34 16.87
C SER A 42 6.90 9.82 17.79
N ASP A 43 7.76 8.94 17.29
CA ASP A 43 8.94 8.41 18.00
C ASP A 43 10.16 9.34 17.94
N GLY A 44 10.03 10.52 17.32
CA GLY A 44 11.13 11.48 17.14
C GLY A 44 12.04 11.18 15.95
N THR A 45 11.78 10.09 15.20
CA THR A 45 12.55 9.75 14.01
C THR A 45 12.07 10.57 12.82
N THR A 46 13.02 11.10 12.06
CA THR A 46 12.73 11.83 10.83
C THR A 46 12.85 10.90 9.62
N VAL A 47 11.82 10.87 8.79
CA VAL A 47 11.80 10.13 7.52
C VAL A 47 12.00 11.12 6.39
N GLY A 48 13.10 10.96 5.66
CA GLY A 48 13.40 11.78 4.49
C GLY A 48 12.34 11.65 3.37
N PRO A 49 12.38 12.56 2.39
CA PRO A 49 11.46 12.52 1.26
C PRO A 49 11.65 11.24 0.46
N LEU A 50 10.52 10.62 0.09
CA LEU A 50 10.52 9.38 -0.68
C LEU A 50 10.73 9.63 -2.18
N ILE A 51 10.34 10.82 -2.66
CA ILE A 51 10.50 11.25 -4.05
C ILE A 51 11.03 12.67 -4.14
N ASN A 52 11.68 12.99 -5.26
CA ASN A 52 12.01 14.36 -5.61
C ASN A 52 10.82 15.02 -6.32
N SER A 53 10.18 15.99 -5.65
CA SER A 53 8.99 16.68 -6.14
C SER A 53 9.16 17.36 -7.50
N PHE A 54 10.34 17.92 -7.76
CA PHE A 54 10.63 18.65 -9.00
C PHE A 54 10.81 17.70 -10.19
N GLU A 55 11.60 16.64 -10.01
CA GLU A 55 11.78 15.63 -11.04
C GLU A 55 10.49 14.83 -11.29
N CYS A 56 9.73 14.49 -10.25
CA CYS A 56 8.43 13.83 -10.37
C CYS A 56 7.45 14.59 -11.29
N GLN A 57 7.37 15.92 -11.14
CA GLN A 57 6.52 16.76 -11.99
C GLN A 57 6.94 16.75 -13.46
N LYS A 58 8.25 16.72 -13.74
CA LYS A 58 8.78 16.59 -15.11
C LYS A 58 8.49 15.20 -15.69
N GLU A 59 8.78 14.16 -14.91
CA GLU A 59 8.54 12.76 -15.30
C GLU A 59 7.08 12.54 -15.70
N TRP A 60 6.13 13.10 -14.94
CA TRP A 60 4.70 12.99 -15.23
C TRP A 60 4.33 13.50 -16.62
N GLY A 61 4.97 14.57 -17.09
CA GLY A 61 4.76 15.11 -18.42
C GLY A 61 4.99 14.06 -19.51
N MET A 62 5.98 13.19 -19.33
CA MET A 62 6.35 12.13 -20.28
C MET A 62 5.56 10.84 -20.05
N VAL A 63 5.36 10.44 -18.78
CA VAL A 63 4.69 9.19 -18.43
C VAL A 63 3.25 9.14 -18.96
N LYS A 64 2.52 10.27 -18.97
CA LYS A 64 1.19 10.36 -19.58
C LYS A 64 1.14 9.88 -21.03
N HIS A 65 2.22 10.07 -21.78
CA HIS A 65 2.32 9.61 -23.16
C HIS A 65 2.63 8.12 -23.25
N VAL A 66 3.40 7.58 -22.30
CA VAL A 66 3.65 6.14 -22.19
C VAL A 66 2.35 5.40 -21.88
N MET A 67 1.58 5.88 -20.91
CA MET A 67 0.32 5.24 -20.51
C MET A 67 -0.72 5.14 -21.65
N LYS A 68 -0.60 5.96 -22.71
CA LYS A 68 -1.46 5.81 -23.89
C LYS A 68 -1.36 4.45 -24.55
N THR A 69 -0.20 3.79 -24.47
CA THR A 69 0.01 2.47 -25.11
C THR A 69 -0.73 1.35 -24.39
N VAL A 70 -1.26 1.60 -23.19
CA VAL A 70 -1.91 0.60 -22.34
C VAL A 70 -3.34 0.98 -21.92
N ARG A 71 -4.02 1.85 -22.66
CA ARG A 71 -5.40 2.29 -22.33
C ARG A 71 -6.43 1.16 -22.25
N GLU A 72 -6.22 0.10 -23.03
CA GLU A 72 -7.15 -1.04 -23.08
C GLU A 72 -7.01 -1.95 -21.85
N TYR A 73 -5.89 -1.87 -21.12
CA TYR A 73 -5.63 -2.69 -19.95
C TYR A 73 -6.29 -2.08 -18.71
N ASN A 74 -6.60 -2.92 -17.71
CA ASN A 74 -6.88 -2.40 -16.37
C ASN A 74 -5.57 -1.86 -15.75
N MET A 75 -5.70 -1.13 -14.64
CA MET A 75 -4.57 -0.45 -14.01
C MET A 75 -3.39 -1.38 -13.70
N ILE A 76 -3.65 -2.53 -13.08
CA ILE A 76 -2.61 -3.49 -12.67
C ILE A 76 -1.92 -4.07 -13.90
N ASP A 77 -2.69 -4.63 -14.83
CA ASP A 77 -2.15 -5.26 -16.04
C ASP A 77 -1.44 -4.26 -16.95
N GLY A 78 -1.92 -3.01 -16.99
CA GLY A 78 -1.32 -1.94 -17.79
C GLY A 78 0.09 -1.57 -17.31
N TRP A 79 0.29 -1.43 -15.99
CA TRP A 79 1.62 -1.16 -15.44
C TRP A 79 2.55 -2.37 -15.55
N HIS A 80 2.07 -3.59 -15.32
CA HIS A 80 2.85 -4.79 -15.59
C HIS A 80 3.27 -4.91 -17.06
N HIS A 81 2.39 -4.58 -18.00
CA HIS A 81 2.71 -4.54 -19.42
C HIS A 81 3.81 -3.51 -19.73
N ILE A 82 3.75 -2.31 -19.13
CA ILE A 82 4.79 -1.28 -19.28
C ILE A 82 6.13 -1.78 -18.75
N TRP A 83 6.18 -2.35 -17.55
CA TRP A 83 7.43 -2.84 -16.98
C TRP A 83 8.05 -3.99 -17.77
N ASN A 84 7.22 -4.91 -18.29
CA ASN A 84 7.68 -6.03 -19.12
C ASN A 84 8.17 -5.58 -20.50
N THR A 85 7.47 -4.62 -21.12
CA THR A 85 7.79 -4.16 -22.48
C THR A 85 8.87 -3.08 -22.50
N ARG A 86 9.02 -2.34 -21.40
CA ARG A 86 10.00 -1.26 -21.22
C ARG A 86 10.65 -1.34 -19.83
N PRO A 87 11.56 -2.31 -19.59
CA PRO A 87 12.22 -2.47 -18.29
C PRO A 87 12.96 -1.21 -17.80
N GLN A 88 13.49 -0.42 -18.75
CA GLN A 88 14.16 0.86 -18.48
C GLN A 88 13.23 1.93 -17.88
N PHE A 89 11.91 1.74 -17.92
CA PHE A 89 10.94 2.68 -17.35
C PHE A 89 11.25 3.00 -15.89
N VAL A 90 11.63 1.98 -15.10
CA VAL A 90 11.95 2.12 -13.67
C VAL A 90 13.11 3.10 -13.45
N ASN A 91 14.11 3.09 -14.33
CA ASN A 91 15.29 3.94 -14.23
C ASN A 91 15.06 5.32 -14.88
N GLN A 92 14.18 5.40 -15.88
CA GLN A 92 13.85 6.64 -16.58
C GLN A 92 12.90 7.54 -15.79
N PHE A 93 11.97 6.93 -15.04
CA PHE A 93 10.94 7.64 -14.28
C PHE A 93 10.88 7.12 -12.84
N PRO A 94 11.97 7.22 -12.07
CA PRO A 94 12.07 6.60 -10.75
C PRO A 94 11.05 7.15 -9.75
N ASN A 95 10.76 8.46 -9.79
CA ASN A 95 9.85 9.08 -8.83
C ASN A 95 8.40 8.67 -9.10
N ILE A 96 7.98 8.69 -10.36
CA ILE A 96 6.65 8.22 -10.76
C ILE A 96 6.50 6.72 -10.53
N ASN A 97 7.55 5.93 -10.80
CA ASN A 97 7.53 4.50 -10.54
C ASN A 97 7.30 4.17 -9.05
N ILE A 98 7.91 4.93 -8.13
CA ILE A 98 7.63 4.80 -6.70
C ILE A 98 6.15 5.06 -6.40
N LEU A 99 5.58 6.14 -6.94
CA LEU A 99 4.16 6.48 -6.71
C LEU A 99 3.20 5.43 -7.28
N ILE A 100 3.52 4.85 -8.44
CA ILE A 100 2.74 3.76 -9.05
C ILE A 100 2.79 2.52 -8.14
N ASN A 101 3.98 2.12 -7.68
CA ASN A 101 4.12 0.98 -6.77
C ASN A 101 3.32 1.19 -5.49
N ILE A 102 3.39 2.37 -4.86
CA ILE A 102 2.56 2.70 -3.69
C ILE A 102 1.08 2.57 -4.04
N THR A 103 0.66 3.05 -5.20
CA THR A 103 -0.74 3.01 -5.62
C THR A 103 -1.24 1.59 -5.83
N LEU A 104 -0.42 0.71 -6.39
CA LEU A 104 -0.77 -0.70 -6.62
C LEU A 104 -0.74 -1.52 -5.33
N LEU A 105 0.06 -1.11 -4.35
CA LEU A 105 0.16 -1.75 -3.03
C LEU A 105 -0.94 -1.31 -2.07
N VAL A 106 -1.36 -0.05 -2.13
CA VAL A 106 -2.46 0.45 -1.31
C VAL A 106 -3.75 -0.16 -1.85
N PRO A 107 -4.47 -0.99 -1.09
CA PRO A 107 -5.73 -1.56 -1.56
C PRO A 107 -6.67 -0.41 -1.92
N LEU A 108 -6.96 -0.27 -3.22
CA LEU A 108 -7.82 0.79 -3.73
C LEU A 108 -9.26 0.67 -3.20
N SER A 109 -9.65 -0.51 -2.69
CA SER A 109 -10.91 -0.72 -2.01
C SER A 109 -10.72 -0.86 -0.49
N ASN A 110 -11.33 0.05 0.25
CA ASN A 110 -11.76 -0.14 1.64
C ASN A 110 -12.67 -1.37 1.82
N ALA A 111 -13.30 -1.88 0.77
CA ALA A 111 -14.25 -3.00 0.85
C ALA A 111 -13.68 -4.26 1.54
N SER A 112 -12.42 -4.64 1.28
CA SER A 112 -11.79 -5.78 1.95
C SER A 112 -11.60 -5.54 3.45
N VAL A 113 -11.20 -4.31 3.80
CA VAL A 113 -11.05 -3.86 5.19
C VAL A 113 -12.41 -3.78 5.89
N GLU A 114 -13.44 -3.27 5.20
CA GLU A 114 -14.83 -3.20 5.67
C GLU A 114 -15.48 -4.57 5.82
N TRP A 115 -15.13 -5.53 4.96
CA TRP A 115 -15.56 -6.91 5.07
C TRP A 115 -14.98 -7.56 6.32
N VAL A 116 -13.65 -7.44 6.52
CA VAL A 116 -12.98 -7.91 7.73
C VAL A 116 -13.60 -7.28 8.97
N PHE A 117 -13.80 -5.96 9.00
CA PHE A 117 -14.43 -5.28 10.13
C PHE A 117 -15.90 -5.65 10.33
N SER A 118 -16.65 -5.97 9.26
CA SER A 118 -18.03 -6.46 9.36
C SER A 118 -18.09 -7.86 9.95
N GLN A 119 -17.21 -8.77 9.54
CA GLN A 119 -17.08 -10.10 10.14
C GLN A 119 -16.64 -10.00 11.62
N HIS A 120 -15.75 -9.05 11.91
CA HIS A 120 -15.33 -8.76 13.29
C HIS A 120 -16.47 -8.22 14.15
N LYS A 121 -17.32 -7.36 13.59
CA LYS A 121 -18.54 -6.85 14.25
C LYS A 121 -19.55 -7.97 14.51
N LEU A 122 -19.73 -8.89 13.56
CA LEU A 122 -20.56 -10.08 13.75
C LEU A 122 -20.00 -11.00 14.84
N THR A 123 -18.70 -11.23 14.88
CA THR A 123 -18.05 -12.06 15.92
C THR A 123 -18.22 -11.44 17.32
N LYS A 124 -18.04 -10.12 17.42
CA LYS A 124 -18.26 -9.36 18.66
C LYS A 124 -19.71 -9.39 19.15
N THR A 125 -20.68 -9.37 18.22
CA THR A 125 -22.11 -9.23 18.56
C THR A 125 -22.81 -10.58 18.71
N ARG A 126 -22.53 -11.54 17.83
CA ARG A 126 -23.21 -12.85 17.74
C ARG A 126 -22.87 -13.75 18.92
N LEU A 127 -21.68 -13.65 19.49
CA LEU A 127 -21.28 -14.46 20.65
C LEU A 127 -21.64 -13.82 22.00
N HIS A 128 -22.28 -12.64 22.03
CA HIS A 128 -22.56 -11.90 23.28
C HIS A 128 -21.32 -11.65 24.17
N ASN A 129 -20.12 -11.88 23.64
CA ASN A 129 -18.89 -11.69 24.35
C ASN A 129 -18.55 -10.20 24.29
N ARG A 130 -18.47 -9.53 25.44
CA ARG A 130 -17.78 -8.24 25.57
C ARG A 130 -16.28 -8.45 25.39
N ILE A 131 -15.87 -8.94 24.21
CA ILE A 131 -14.46 -9.00 23.84
C ILE A 131 -13.97 -7.56 23.79
N ASN A 132 -12.95 -7.26 24.60
CA ASN A 132 -12.33 -5.96 24.63
C ASN A 132 -11.60 -5.70 23.29
N VAL A 133 -11.29 -4.43 23.00
CA VAL A 133 -10.69 -4.06 21.72
C VAL A 133 -9.32 -4.72 21.51
N GLU A 134 -8.52 -4.85 22.57
CA GLU A 134 -7.19 -5.48 22.53
C GLU A 134 -7.22 -6.97 22.13
N SER A 135 -8.18 -7.73 22.66
CA SER A 135 -8.37 -9.13 22.27
C SER A 135 -8.90 -9.25 20.84
N LEU A 136 -9.65 -8.24 20.39
CA LEU A 136 -10.17 -8.17 19.02
C LEU A 136 -9.03 -7.91 18.01
N GLU A 137 -8.12 -7.00 18.34
CA GLU A 137 -6.91 -6.71 17.58
C GLU A 137 -5.96 -7.91 17.56
N SER A 138 -5.80 -8.58 18.69
CA SER A 138 -4.99 -9.81 18.77
C SER A 138 -5.51 -10.90 17.83
N HIS A 139 -6.83 -11.10 17.75
CA HIS A 139 -7.41 -12.03 16.78
C HIS A 139 -7.19 -11.61 15.32
N LEU A 140 -7.29 -10.32 15.00
CA LEU A 140 -6.97 -9.81 13.66
C LEU A 140 -5.51 -10.06 13.30
N MET A 141 -4.60 -9.80 14.24
CA MET A 141 -3.18 -10.01 14.02
C MET A 141 -2.86 -11.50 13.81
N ILE A 142 -3.49 -12.39 14.56
CA ILE A 142 -3.38 -13.83 14.33
C ILE A 142 -3.92 -14.17 12.94
N LEU A 143 -5.12 -13.71 12.57
CA LEU A 143 -5.74 -14.05 11.29
C LEU A 143 -4.94 -13.53 10.08
N LEU A 144 -4.25 -12.40 10.21
CA LEU A 144 -3.43 -11.80 9.16
C LEU A 144 -2.04 -12.41 9.03
N ASN A 145 -1.48 -12.94 10.12
CA ASN A 145 -0.08 -13.41 10.17
C ASN A 145 0.04 -14.92 10.41
N ALA A 146 -1.07 -15.61 10.66
CA ALA A 146 -1.06 -17.05 10.80
C ALA A 146 -0.68 -17.69 9.44
N PRO A 147 0.07 -18.80 9.46
CA PRO A 147 0.32 -19.57 8.25
C PRO A 147 -1.00 -20.10 7.67
N ASP A 148 -1.07 -20.17 6.34
CA ASP A 148 -2.27 -20.57 5.60
C ASP A 148 -2.72 -22.01 5.95
N ASP A 149 -1.77 -22.82 6.42
CA ASP A 149 -1.85 -24.21 6.82
C ASP A 149 -1.91 -24.38 8.34
N ILE A 150 -2.88 -23.70 8.99
CA ILE A 150 -3.17 -23.82 10.43
C ILE A 150 -3.36 -25.27 10.88
N GLU A 151 -3.90 -26.15 10.02
CA GLU A 151 -4.13 -27.55 10.36
C GLU A 151 -2.82 -28.35 10.48
N ASP A 152 -1.79 -27.99 9.70
CA ASP A 152 -0.45 -28.60 9.75
C ASP A 152 0.51 -27.84 10.68
N PHE A 153 0.02 -26.76 11.31
CA PHE A 153 0.81 -25.94 12.20
C PHE A 153 1.18 -26.71 13.47
N ASN A 154 2.48 -26.94 13.64
CA ASN A 154 3.00 -27.67 14.80
C ASN A 154 3.01 -26.78 16.05
N TRP A 155 1.88 -26.80 16.76
CA TRP A 155 1.67 -26.08 18.01
C TRP A 155 2.70 -26.44 19.10
N ASP A 156 3.13 -27.71 19.17
CA ASP A 156 4.12 -28.16 20.14
C ASP A 156 5.48 -27.49 19.91
N LYS A 157 5.89 -27.32 18.66
CA LYS A 157 7.14 -26.63 18.32
C LYS A 157 7.12 -25.17 18.76
N VAL A 158 6.00 -24.48 18.55
CA VAL A 158 5.84 -23.08 18.92
C VAL A 158 5.75 -22.90 20.43
N PHE A 159 5.02 -23.78 21.12
CA PHE A 159 4.95 -23.79 22.57
C PHE A 159 6.35 -23.97 23.18
N ASN A 160 7.11 -24.95 22.70
CA ASN A 160 8.49 -25.19 23.14
C ASN A 160 9.42 -23.99 22.85
N GLN A 161 9.16 -23.22 21.79
CA GLN A 161 9.94 -22.03 21.46
C GLN A 161 9.56 -20.84 22.34
N TRP A 162 8.26 -20.60 22.55
CA TRP A 162 7.75 -19.57 23.46
C TRP A 162 8.19 -19.84 24.90
N GLU A 163 8.12 -21.08 25.37
CA GLU A 163 8.58 -21.49 26.71
C GLU A 163 10.07 -21.15 26.90
N LYS A 164 10.90 -21.41 25.88
CA LYS A 164 12.33 -21.04 25.90
C LYS A 164 12.56 -19.53 25.88
N GLU A 165 11.68 -18.75 25.24
CA GLU A 165 11.75 -17.29 25.23
C GLU A 165 11.35 -16.66 26.57
N GLN A 166 10.47 -17.31 27.36
CA GLN A 166 10.08 -16.86 28.70
C GLN A 166 11.20 -17.00 29.76
N VAL A 167 12.27 -17.75 29.48
CA VAL A 167 13.38 -17.98 30.44
C VAL A 167 14.21 -16.72 30.71
N ARG A 168 14.09 -15.64 29.93
CA ARG A 168 14.88 -14.39 30.10
C ARG A 168 14.29 -13.34 31.05
N ARG A 169 13.43 -13.71 32.01
CA ARG A 169 13.00 -12.80 33.10
C ARG A 169 13.50 -13.23 34.48
N VAL A 170 14.72 -13.77 34.57
CA VAL A 170 15.41 -13.86 35.85
C VAL A 170 16.29 -12.63 36.01
N ASN A 171 15.76 -11.63 36.72
CA ASN A 171 16.57 -10.55 37.27
C ASN A 171 17.66 -11.20 38.14
N GLN A 172 18.93 -11.05 37.74
CA GLN A 172 20.04 -11.26 38.66
C GLN A 172 20.25 -9.96 39.42
N ASN A 173 20.13 -10.07 40.75
CA ASN A 173 20.36 -9.03 41.75
C ASN A 173 21.76 -8.43 41.68
#